data_AF-A0A7M7P489-F1
#
_entry.id   AF-A0A7M7P489-F1
#
_cell.length_a   1.000
_cell.length_b   1.000
_cell.length_c   1.000
_cell.angle_alpha   90.00
_cell.angle_beta   90.00
_cell.angle_gamma   90.00
#
_symmetry.space_group_name_H-M   'P 1'
#
loop_
_entity.id
_entity.type
_entity.pdbx_description
1 polymer ?
#
loop_
_entity_poly.entity_id
_entity_poly.type
_entity_poly.pdbx_seq_one_letter_code
_entity_poly.pdbx_strand_id
1 'polypeptide(L)'
;MTTAMMTVVVSKLPGIEYIEENGVVRTQAVGSWGIDRIDARTGLDQTYSPALTGAGYTVYVIDTGVNDQHVDFGGRAQQVFCADNLYTVIGGGNEDCNGHGTHCSGTVGSNTYGVAKGVNIVGVKVLGCLGSGSNAGVIQGIEWVISNARSGRSVASMSLGSGYNQATNDAVNAMVDAGIQTAVAAGNDNADACNYSPASAAKATSVGSTTFADVRSSFSNYGTCVDIFAPGSSITSTWIGGTDATRTISGTSMACPHVAGRSNFELKAVFIIA
;
A
#
# COMPACT_ATOMS: atom_id res chain seq x y z
N MET A 1 45.68 -0.36 20.71
CA MET A 1 45.32 0.56 19.61
C MET A 1 43.81 0.47 19.43
N THR A 2 43.10 1.58 19.56
CA THR A 2 41.64 1.64 19.35
C THR A 2 41.32 1.54 17.86
N THR A 3 40.13 1.05 17.50
CA THR A 3 39.63 0.90 16.11
C THR A 3 39.85 2.18 15.29
N ALA A 4 39.65 3.35 15.91
CA ALA A 4 39.89 4.66 15.30
C ALA A 4 41.34 4.90 14.84
N MET A 5 42.36 4.37 15.55
CA MET A 5 43.76 4.50 15.13
C MET A 5 44.11 3.58 13.96
N MET A 6 43.42 2.45 13.81
CA MET A 6 43.69 1.50 12.72
C MET A 6 43.08 2.00 11.40
N THR A 7 41.89 2.58 11.43
CA THR A 7 41.23 3.20 10.25
C THR A 7 42.05 4.35 9.66
N VAL A 8 42.72 5.15 10.51
CA VAL A 8 43.56 6.28 10.06
C VAL A 8 44.87 5.85 9.41
N VAL A 9 45.42 4.69 9.78
CA VAL A 9 46.64 4.14 9.18
C VAL A 9 46.32 3.48 7.84
N VAL A 10 45.20 2.74 7.77
CA VAL A 10 44.78 2.01 6.58
C VAL A 10 44.28 2.97 5.49
N SER A 11 43.60 4.07 5.82
CA SER A 11 43.10 5.05 4.83
C SER A 11 44.19 5.81 4.07
N LYS A 12 45.47 5.66 4.45
CA LYS A 12 46.63 6.30 3.81
C LYS A 12 47.40 5.37 2.87
N LEU A 13 46.98 4.11 2.72
CA LEU A 13 47.61 3.17 1.79
C LEU A 13 47.14 3.43 0.35
N PRO A 14 48.06 3.55 -0.63
CA PRO A 14 47.68 3.73 -2.02
C PRO A 14 46.93 2.48 -2.54
N GLY A 15 45.76 2.69 -3.15
CA GLY A 15 44.91 1.63 -3.71
C GLY A 15 43.67 1.27 -2.87
N ILE A 16 43.40 1.96 -1.76
CA ILE A 16 42.18 1.77 -0.97
C ILE A 16 41.11 2.78 -1.40
N GLU A 17 39.99 2.27 -1.88
CA GLU A 17 38.85 3.07 -2.37
C GLU A 17 37.87 3.45 -1.26
N TYR A 18 37.65 2.57 -0.27
CA TYR A 18 36.92 2.88 0.97
C TYR A 18 37.27 1.91 2.11
N ILE A 19 36.93 2.31 3.34
CA ILE A 19 37.03 1.50 4.56
C ILE A 19 35.71 1.61 5.29
N GLU A 20 35.11 0.48 5.65
CA GLU A 20 33.85 0.40 6.38
C GLU A 20 34.00 -0.49 7.62
N GLU A 21 33.31 -0.12 8.70
CA GLU A 21 33.32 -0.89 9.95
C GLU A 21 32.47 -2.16 9.81
N ASN A 22 32.94 -3.27 10.40
CA ASN A 22 32.25 -4.55 10.29
C ASN A 22 30.87 -4.50 10.97
N GLY A 23 29.81 -4.78 10.22
CA GLY A 23 28.43 -4.84 10.71
C GLY A 23 28.02 -6.23 11.20
N VAL A 24 27.09 -6.29 12.14
CA VAL A 24 26.43 -7.55 12.53
C VAL A 24 25.28 -7.83 11.58
N VAL A 25 25.40 -8.88 10.77
CA VAL A 25 24.32 -9.38 9.92
C VAL A 25 23.39 -10.25 10.77
N ARG A 26 22.10 -9.91 10.80
CA ARG A 26 21.05 -10.70 11.47
C ARG A 26 20.05 -11.18 10.42
N THR A 27 19.60 -12.43 10.54
CA THR A 27 18.48 -12.95 9.74
C THR A 27 17.17 -12.41 10.32
N GLN A 28 16.57 -11.42 9.70
CA GLN A 28 15.13 -11.18 9.81
C GLN A 28 14.53 -11.54 8.46
N ALA A 29 13.83 -12.67 8.35
CA ALA A 29 13.08 -12.93 7.14
C ALA A 29 12.02 -11.83 7.01
N VAL A 30 12.20 -10.91 6.05
CA VAL A 30 11.23 -9.85 5.78
C VAL A 30 9.92 -10.51 5.37
N GLY A 31 8.80 -10.09 5.96
CA GLY A 31 7.50 -10.75 5.76
C GLY A 31 7.04 -10.78 4.31
N SER A 32 7.52 -9.85 3.47
CA SER A 32 7.24 -9.79 2.05
C SER A 32 8.42 -9.16 1.30
N TRP A 33 8.78 -9.68 0.14
CA TRP A 33 9.82 -9.08 -0.70
C TRP A 33 9.49 -7.63 -1.09
N GLY A 34 8.19 -7.29 -1.12
CA GLY A 34 7.74 -5.95 -1.49
C GLY A 34 8.20 -4.88 -0.50
N ILE A 35 8.23 -5.18 0.81
CA ILE A 35 8.69 -4.19 1.80
C ILE A 35 10.22 -4.05 1.81
N ASP A 36 10.96 -5.16 1.60
CA ASP A 36 12.42 -5.17 1.40
C ASP A 36 12.83 -4.37 0.15
N ARG A 37 12.06 -4.52 -0.95
CA ARG A 37 12.38 -3.80 -2.17
C ARG A 37 12.20 -2.28 -2.05
N ILE A 38 11.28 -1.81 -1.21
CA ILE A 38 10.99 -0.37 -1.09
C ILE A 38 11.87 0.35 -0.07
N ASP A 39 12.70 -0.30 0.73
CA ASP A 39 13.69 0.39 1.56
C ASP A 39 15.14 0.19 1.08
N ALA A 40 15.38 -0.78 0.21
CA ALA A 40 16.64 -0.93 -0.50
C ALA A 40 16.75 -0.04 -1.76
N ARG A 41 17.95 0.52 -2.02
CA ARG A 41 18.27 1.19 -3.30
C ARG A 41 18.62 0.21 -4.42
N THR A 42 19.08 -0.99 -4.07
CA THR A 42 19.49 -2.04 -5.00
C THR A 42 19.22 -3.40 -4.39
N GLY A 43 18.53 -4.27 -5.12
CA GLY A 43 18.30 -5.66 -4.71
C GLY A 43 17.34 -5.81 -3.53
N LEU A 44 17.49 -6.95 -2.84
CA LEU A 44 16.75 -7.34 -1.65
C LEU A 44 17.81 -7.72 -0.60
N ASP A 45 17.87 -6.98 0.50
CA ASP A 45 18.87 -7.22 1.56
C ASP A 45 18.31 -8.05 2.73
N GLN A 46 17.03 -8.43 2.64
CA GLN A 46 16.29 -9.16 3.66
C GLN A 46 16.27 -8.43 5.00
N THR A 47 16.24 -7.10 4.96
CA THR A 47 15.96 -6.27 6.11
C THR A 47 14.83 -5.30 5.77
N TYR A 48 14.05 -4.93 6.78
CA TYR A 48 13.08 -3.85 6.65
C TYR A 48 13.03 -3.05 7.94
N SER A 49 13.65 -1.86 7.94
CA SER A 49 13.75 -1.01 9.13
C SER A 49 13.40 0.44 8.80
N PRO A 50 12.09 0.74 8.64
CA PRO A 50 11.67 2.08 8.27
C PRO A 50 11.96 3.05 9.43
N ALA A 51 12.56 4.21 9.10
CA ALA A 51 12.85 5.24 10.09
C ALA A 51 11.58 5.85 10.70
N LEU A 52 10.49 5.89 9.92
CA LEU A 52 9.17 6.36 10.33
C LEU A 52 8.16 5.23 10.20
N THR A 53 7.35 5.04 11.24
CA THR A 53 6.37 3.95 11.30
C THR A 53 4.98 4.37 10.85
N GLY A 54 4.73 5.65 10.58
CA GLY A 54 3.39 6.17 10.32
C GLY A 54 2.56 6.47 11.56
N ALA A 55 3.15 6.41 12.76
CA ALA A 55 2.46 6.70 14.01
C ALA A 55 1.79 8.09 14.00
N GLY A 56 0.52 8.12 14.42
CA GLY A 56 -0.30 9.34 14.46
C GLY A 56 -1.01 9.69 13.15
N TYR A 57 -0.83 8.89 12.09
CA TYR A 57 -1.56 8.99 10.84
C TYR A 57 -2.60 7.87 10.73
N THR A 58 -3.55 8.06 9.83
CA THR A 58 -4.61 7.11 9.52
C THR A 58 -4.65 6.84 8.02
N VAL A 59 -4.70 5.57 7.64
CA VAL A 59 -4.95 5.16 6.25
C VAL A 59 -6.36 4.56 6.18
N TYR A 60 -7.20 5.17 5.36
CA TYR A 60 -8.53 4.69 5.01
C TYR A 60 -8.40 3.72 3.83
N VAL A 61 -8.71 2.46 4.06
CA VAL A 61 -8.67 1.40 3.04
C VAL A 61 -10.09 1.23 2.50
N ILE A 62 -10.33 1.78 1.31
CA ILE A 62 -11.63 1.77 0.63
C ILE A 62 -11.67 0.51 -0.25
N ASP A 63 -12.26 -0.57 0.26
CA ASP A 63 -12.14 -1.93 -0.33
C ASP A 63 -13.30 -2.86 0.11
N THR A 64 -13.05 -4.16 0.32
CA THR A 64 -14.03 -5.17 0.77
C THR A 64 -14.28 -5.18 2.28
N GLY A 65 -13.61 -4.30 3.02
CA GLY A 65 -13.56 -4.26 4.48
C GLY A 65 -12.21 -4.73 5.02
N VAL A 66 -12.07 -4.78 6.35
CA VAL A 66 -10.87 -5.23 7.06
C VAL A 66 -11.23 -6.21 8.18
N ASN A 67 -10.48 -7.31 8.30
CA ASN A 67 -10.47 -8.14 9.50
C ASN A 67 -9.69 -7.41 10.60
N ASP A 68 -10.37 -6.54 11.33
CA ASP A 68 -9.77 -5.73 12.39
C ASP A 68 -9.32 -6.54 13.63
N GLN A 69 -9.71 -7.81 13.71
CA GLN A 69 -9.25 -8.75 14.73
C GLN A 69 -7.95 -9.47 14.37
N HIS A 70 -7.36 -9.21 13.19
CA HIS A 70 -6.11 -9.83 12.81
C HIS A 70 -4.95 -9.34 13.70
N VAL A 71 -4.25 -10.26 14.36
CA VAL A 71 -3.25 -9.97 15.41
C VAL A 71 -2.09 -9.13 14.91
N ASP A 72 -1.77 -9.26 13.61
CA ASP A 72 -0.68 -8.51 12.98
C ASP A 72 -0.96 -6.99 12.89
N PHE A 73 -2.22 -6.54 13.08
CA PHE A 73 -2.52 -5.11 13.23
C PHE A 73 -2.28 -4.57 14.65
N GLY A 74 -2.14 -5.44 15.66
CA GLY A 74 -1.88 -5.04 17.05
C GLY A 74 -2.94 -4.09 17.63
N GLY A 75 -4.20 -4.20 17.18
CA GLY A 75 -5.30 -3.33 17.61
C GLY A 75 -5.37 -1.96 16.93
N ARG A 76 -4.58 -1.72 15.88
CA ARG A 76 -4.58 -0.45 15.11
C ARG A 76 -5.55 -0.44 13.92
N ALA A 77 -6.21 -1.55 13.63
CA ALA A 77 -7.22 -1.63 12.58
C ALA A 77 -8.62 -1.48 13.17
N GLN A 78 -9.52 -0.85 12.42
CA GLN A 78 -10.95 -0.72 12.76
C GLN A 78 -11.79 -0.80 11.49
N GLN A 79 -12.85 -1.61 11.50
CA GLN A 79 -13.84 -1.64 10.43
C GLN A 79 -15.04 -0.75 10.77
N VAL A 80 -15.24 0.34 10.03
CA VAL A 80 -16.12 1.44 10.50
C VAL A 80 -17.25 1.82 9.54
N PHE A 81 -17.17 1.43 8.27
CA PHE A 81 -18.14 1.83 7.26
C PHE A 81 -18.42 0.71 6.27
N CYS A 82 -19.68 0.57 5.87
CA CYS A 82 -20.14 -0.27 4.77
C CYS A 82 -21.16 0.50 3.93
N ALA A 83 -20.98 0.49 2.61
CA ALA A 83 -21.89 1.16 1.70
C ALA A 83 -23.29 0.51 1.74
N ASP A 84 -24.34 1.33 1.70
CA ASP A 84 -25.73 0.89 1.97
C ASP A 84 -26.19 -0.22 1.01
N ASN A 85 -25.72 -0.18 -0.23
CA ASN A 85 -26.07 -1.16 -1.25
C ASN A 85 -25.44 -2.56 -1.01
N LEU A 86 -24.55 -2.70 -0.03
CA LEU A 86 -23.94 -3.97 0.34
C LEU A 86 -24.64 -4.64 1.51
N TYR A 87 -25.34 -3.88 2.36
CA TYR A 87 -26.02 -4.41 3.56
C TYR A 87 -27.08 -5.47 3.27
N THR A 88 -27.70 -5.41 2.09
CA THR A 88 -28.80 -6.29 1.69
C THR A 88 -28.35 -7.52 0.92
N VAL A 89 -27.05 -7.69 0.68
CA VAL A 89 -26.48 -8.82 -0.05
C VAL A 89 -26.08 -9.93 0.95
N ILE A 90 -26.04 -11.19 0.52
CA ILE A 90 -25.55 -12.30 1.38
C ILE A 90 -24.10 -11.99 1.80
N GLY A 91 -23.84 -11.96 3.12
CA GLY A 91 -22.56 -11.50 3.68
C GLY A 91 -22.42 -9.96 3.76
N GLY A 92 -23.53 -9.23 3.66
CA GLY A 92 -23.65 -7.76 3.72
C GLY A 92 -23.40 -7.14 5.09
N GLY A 93 -22.76 -7.85 6.01
CA GLY A 93 -22.31 -7.23 7.24
C GLY A 93 -21.23 -6.17 6.97
N ASN A 94 -20.86 -5.43 8.00
CA ASN A 94 -19.78 -4.45 7.88
C ASN A 94 -18.40 -5.14 7.80
N GLU A 95 -18.32 -6.44 8.04
CA GLU A 95 -17.08 -7.21 8.11
C GLU A 95 -16.50 -7.50 6.72
N ASP A 96 -15.18 -7.74 6.65
CA ASP A 96 -14.56 -8.28 5.44
C ASP A 96 -14.97 -9.74 5.25
N CYS A 97 -15.46 -10.05 4.05
CA CYS A 97 -15.89 -11.39 3.65
C CYS A 97 -15.23 -11.85 2.35
N ASN A 98 -14.32 -11.04 1.79
CA ASN A 98 -13.55 -11.40 0.60
C ASN A 98 -12.08 -11.64 0.93
N GLY A 99 -11.51 -10.82 1.81
CA GLY A 99 -10.11 -10.86 2.21
C GLY A 99 -9.20 -9.91 1.46
N HIS A 100 -9.63 -9.37 0.33
CA HIS A 100 -8.84 -8.44 -0.47
C HIS A 100 -8.52 -7.15 0.30
N GLY A 101 -9.49 -6.55 0.98
CA GLY A 101 -9.28 -5.36 1.80
C GLY A 101 -8.42 -5.61 3.03
N THR A 102 -8.55 -6.77 3.67
CA THR A 102 -7.62 -7.21 4.73
C THR A 102 -6.19 -7.34 4.22
N HIS A 103 -5.97 -7.90 3.01
CA HIS A 103 -4.63 -8.03 2.42
C HIS A 103 -4.00 -6.68 2.09
N CYS A 104 -4.78 -5.78 1.49
CA CYS A 104 -4.33 -4.42 1.21
C CYS A 104 -3.96 -3.69 2.51
N SER A 105 -4.83 -3.79 3.53
CA SER A 105 -4.60 -3.22 4.86
C SER A 105 -3.33 -3.73 5.52
N GLY A 106 -3.07 -5.04 5.40
CA GLY A 106 -1.86 -5.65 5.93
C GLY A 106 -0.60 -5.04 5.31
N THR A 107 -0.63 -4.88 3.98
CA THR A 107 0.47 -4.29 3.21
C THR A 107 0.70 -2.82 3.58
N VAL A 108 -0.36 -2.08 3.90
CA VAL A 108 -0.23 -0.71 4.42
C VAL A 108 0.48 -0.68 5.77
N GLY A 109 0.01 -1.46 6.76
CA GLY A 109 0.32 -1.15 8.17
C GLY A 109 0.33 -2.29 9.19
N SER A 110 0.44 -3.56 8.77
CA SER A 110 0.65 -4.65 9.72
C SER A 110 2.08 -4.69 10.27
N ASN A 111 2.29 -5.38 11.39
CA ASN A 111 3.62 -5.49 12.02
C ASN A 111 4.60 -6.30 11.17
N THR A 112 4.11 -7.33 10.47
CA THR A 112 4.98 -8.25 9.72
C THR A 112 5.14 -7.80 8.26
N TYR A 113 4.05 -7.42 7.60
CA TYR A 113 3.98 -7.16 6.15
C TYR A 113 3.81 -5.68 5.79
N GLY A 114 3.54 -4.84 6.78
CA GLY A 114 3.20 -3.43 6.55
C GLY A 114 4.41 -2.55 6.25
N VAL A 115 4.18 -1.58 5.35
CA VAL A 115 5.09 -0.47 5.11
C VAL A 115 5.12 0.46 6.32
N ALA A 116 3.98 1.00 6.75
CA ALA A 116 3.87 1.87 7.90
C ALA A 116 3.42 1.09 9.15
N LYS A 117 4.37 0.42 9.81
CA LYS A 117 4.14 -0.49 10.95
C LYS A 117 3.58 0.16 12.23
N GLY A 118 3.21 1.43 12.22
CA GLY A 118 2.65 2.19 13.34
C GLY A 118 1.42 3.01 12.96
N VAL A 119 0.96 2.94 11.70
CA VAL A 119 -0.21 3.67 11.23
C VAL A 119 -1.51 3.04 11.75
N ASN A 120 -2.55 3.86 11.89
CA ASN A 120 -3.91 3.35 12.11
C ASN A 120 -4.55 2.99 10.77
N ILE A 121 -5.27 1.88 10.73
CA ILE A 121 -6.01 1.42 9.56
C ILE A 121 -7.50 1.57 9.82
N VAL A 122 -8.21 2.18 8.87
CA VAL A 122 -9.65 2.32 8.91
C VAL A 122 -10.25 1.67 7.67
N GLY A 123 -11.02 0.62 7.87
CA GLY A 123 -11.70 -0.12 6.81
C GLY A 123 -13.01 0.56 6.38
N VAL A 124 -13.11 0.81 5.08
CA VAL A 124 -14.27 1.44 4.42
C VAL A 124 -14.75 0.48 3.33
N LYS A 125 -15.80 -0.28 3.63
CA LYS A 125 -16.30 -1.36 2.77
C LYS A 125 -17.20 -0.80 1.67
N VAL A 126 -16.72 -0.82 0.44
CA VAL A 126 -17.44 -0.43 -0.78
C VAL A 126 -17.56 -1.56 -1.80
N LEU A 127 -16.91 -2.69 -1.54
CA LEU A 127 -16.99 -3.93 -2.31
C LEU A 127 -17.57 -5.08 -1.45
N GLY A 128 -18.41 -5.91 -2.03
CA GLY A 128 -19.01 -7.07 -1.37
C GLY A 128 -18.10 -8.31 -1.33
N CYS A 129 -18.63 -9.45 -0.90
CA CYS A 129 -17.86 -10.69 -0.71
C CYS A 129 -17.27 -11.28 -2.01
N LEU A 130 -17.81 -10.89 -3.17
CA LEU A 130 -17.29 -11.28 -4.48
C LEU A 130 -16.21 -10.31 -5.01
N GLY A 131 -15.80 -9.31 -4.23
CA GLY A 131 -14.80 -8.33 -4.64
C GLY A 131 -15.34 -7.25 -5.59
N SER A 132 -16.67 -7.10 -5.67
CA SER A 132 -17.33 -6.17 -6.58
C SER A 132 -18.28 -5.23 -5.83
N GLY A 133 -18.47 -4.03 -6.38
CA GLY A 133 -19.35 -2.99 -5.85
C GLY A 133 -19.82 -2.06 -6.96
N SER A 134 -20.61 -1.05 -6.60
CA SER A 134 -21.10 -0.04 -7.55
C SER A 134 -20.27 1.24 -7.43
N ASN A 135 -20.16 2.00 -8.52
CA ASN A 135 -19.51 3.32 -8.48
C ASN A 135 -20.21 4.25 -7.46
N ALA A 136 -21.53 4.14 -7.29
CA ALA A 136 -22.26 4.87 -6.26
C ALA A 136 -21.82 4.49 -4.84
N GLY A 137 -21.63 3.20 -4.54
CA GLY A 137 -21.12 2.74 -3.24
C GLY A 137 -19.67 3.18 -3.00
N VAL A 138 -18.84 3.21 -4.04
CA VAL A 138 -17.47 3.76 -3.97
C VAL A 138 -17.50 5.25 -3.65
N ILE A 139 -18.33 6.03 -4.34
CA ILE A 139 -18.50 7.47 -4.09
C ILE A 139 -19.00 7.72 -2.66
N GLN A 140 -19.97 6.94 -2.18
CA GLN A 140 -20.47 7.02 -0.81
C GLN A 140 -19.35 6.79 0.23
N GLY A 141 -18.49 5.79 0.00
CA GLY A 141 -17.33 5.55 0.86
C GLY A 141 -16.33 6.72 0.85
N ILE A 142 -16.07 7.30 -0.32
CA ILE A 142 -15.21 8.49 -0.45
C ILE A 142 -15.79 9.68 0.33
N GLU A 143 -17.08 9.98 0.16
CA GLU A 143 -17.76 11.07 0.86
C GLU A 143 -17.73 10.87 2.38
N TRP A 144 -17.90 9.63 2.85
CA TRP A 144 -17.75 9.28 4.25
C TRP A 144 -16.32 9.55 4.75
N VAL A 145 -15.29 9.16 4.00
CA VAL A 145 -13.89 9.44 4.35
C VAL A 145 -13.63 10.94 4.42
N ILE A 146 -14.06 11.72 3.42
CA ILE A 146 -13.93 13.18 3.42
C ILE A 146 -14.54 13.80 4.70
N SER A 147 -15.70 13.29 5.12
CA SER A 147 -16.42 13.82 6.29
C SER A 147 -15.81 13.42 7.64
N ASN A 148 -15.04 12.34 7.69
CA ASN A 148 -14.51 11.76 8.94
C ASN A 148 -12.99 11.81 9.08
N ALA A 149 -12.27 12.12 8.00
CA ALA A 149 -10.82 12.20 7.98
C ALA A 149 -10.29 13.44 8.71
N ARG A 150 -9.15 13.27 9.35
CA ARG A 150 -8.40 14.40 9.94
C ARG A 150 -7.45 14.95 8.88
N SER A 151 -7.72 16.18 8.43
CA SER A 151 -6.88 16.85 7.42
C SER A 151 -5.39 16.85 7.81
N GLY A 152 -4.52 16.59 6.84
CA GLY A 152 -3.06 16.59 7.02
C GLY A 152 -2.46 15.36 7.70
N ARG A 153 -3.27 14.40 8.15
CA ARG A 153 -2.81 13.11 8.74
C ARG A 153 -3.55 11.90 8.21
N SER A 154 -4.19 12.06 7.05
CA SER A 154 -5.07 11.05 6.47
C SER A 154 -4.62 10.71 5.05
N VAL A 155 -4.66 9.41 4.76
CA VAL A 155 -4.34 8.83 3.46
C VAL A 155 -5.49 7.92 3.05
N ALA A 156 -5.83 7.83 1.78
CA ALA A 156 -6.74 6.85 1.23
C ALA A 156 -5.98 5.86 0.33
N SER A 157 -6.27 4.58 0.49
CA SER A 157 -5.81 3.49 -0.38
C SER A 157 -7.02 2.88 -1.07
N MET A 158 -7.06 2.94 -2.40
CA MET A 158 -8.16 2.43 -3.21
C MET A 158 -7.65 1.37 -4.18
N SER A 159 -7.65 0.11 -3.72
CA SER A 159 -7.17 -1.05 -4.49
C SER A 159 -8.26 -1.64 -5.39
N LEU A 160 -9.04 -0.77 -6.02
CA LEU A 160 -10.21 -1.09 -6.84
C LEU A 160 -10.14 -0.37 -8.19
N GLY A 161 -10.93 -0.82 -9.15
CA GLY A 161 -11.02 -0.16 -10.44
C GLY A 161 -12.14 -0.70 -11.31
N SER A 162 -12.58 0.11 -12.26
CA SER A 162 -13.48 -0.25 -13.34
C SER A 162 -13.16 0.57 -14.58
N GLY A 163 -13.93 0.42 -15.65
CA GLY A 163 -13.84 1.33 -16.80
C GLY A 163 -14.05 2.79 -16.41
N TYR A 164 -13.59 3.70 -17.26
CA TYR A 164 -13.64 5.14 -17.01
C TYR A 164 -15.01 5.61 -16.49
N ASN A 165 -14.98 6.38 -15.39
CA ASN A 165 -16.14 6.98 -14.78
C ASN A 165 -15.80 8.36 -14.22
N GLN A 166 -16.33 9.41 -14.86
CA GLN A 166 -16.08 10.80 -14.47
C GLN A 166 -16.48 11.09 -13.01
N ALA A 167 -17.64 10.59 -12.55
CA ALA A 167 -18.11 10.86 -11.19
C ALA A 167 -17.19 10.25 -10.12
N THR A 168 -16.66 9.04 -10.36
CA THR A 168 -15.66 8.44 -9.48
C THR A 168 -14.35 9.24 -9.48
N ASN A 169 -13.90 9.73 -10.64
CA ASN A 169 -12.70 10.59 -10.71
C ASN A 169 -12.90 11.91 -9.97
N ASP A 170 -14.06 12.55 -10.13
CA ASP A 170 -14.40 13.80 -9.43
C ASP A 170 -14.44 13.62 -7.92
N ALA A 171 -15.03 12.53 -7.43
CA ALA A 171 -15.04 12.19 -6.00
C ALA A 171 -13.63 11.97 -5.45
N VAL A 172 -12.78 11.24 -6.18
CA VAL A 172 -11.37 11.03 -5.79
C VAL A 172 -10.59 12.34 -5.78
N ASN A 173 -10.77 13.18 -6.80
CA ASN A 173 -10.13 14.49 -6.85
C ASN A 173 -10.57 15.38 -5.67
N ALA A 174 -11.87 15.35 -5.32
CA ALA A 174 -12.39 16.07 -4.16
C ALA A 174 -11.80 15.56 -2.84
N MET A 175 -11.54 14.26 -2.72
CA MET A 175 -10.86 13.68 -1.55
C MET A 175 -9.43 14.20 -1.40
N VAL A 176 -8.70 14.30 -2.51
CA VAL A 176 -7.36 14.90 -2.51
C VAL A 176 -7.41 16.39 -2.15
N ASP A 177 -8.38 17.14 -2.69
CA ASP A 177 -8.57 18.56 -2.35
C ASP A 177 -8.95 18.80 -0.88
N ALA A 178 -9.58 17.82 -0.23
CA ALA A 178 -9.84 17.85 1.22
C ALA A 178 -8.57 17.60 2.08
N GLY A 179 -7.40 17.41 1.45
CA GLY A 179 -6.12 17.19 2.11
C GLY A 179 -5.88 15.74 2.51
N ILE A 180 -6.53 14.79 1.82
CA ILE A 180 -6.35 13.35 2.01
C ILE A 180 -5.54 12.82 0.82
N GLN A 181 -4.26 12.49 1.06
CA GLN A 181 -3.42 11.89 0.02
C GLN A 181 -4.06 10.59 -0.44
N THR A 182 -4.16 10.35 -1.74
CA THR A 182 -4.92 9.22 -2.26
C THR A 182 -4.09 8.42 -3.25
N ALA A 183 -3.87 7.15 -2.94
CA ALA A 183 -3.27 6.18 -3.85
C ALA A 183 -4.37 5.29 -4.46
N VAL A 184 -4.28 5.05 -5.77
CA VAL A 184 -5.24 4.24 -6.53
C VAL A 184 -4.52 3.18 -7.35
N ALA A 185 -5.14 2.02 -7.54
CA ALA A 185 -4.59 0.98 -8.41
C ALA A 185 -4.75 1.34 -9.90
N ALA A 186 -3.70 1.15 -10.71
CA ALA A 186 -3.74 1.44 -12.14
C ALA A 186 -4.65 0.49 -12.96
N GLY A 187 -4.89 -0.73 -12.46
CA GLY A 187 -5.70 -1.77 -13.10
C GLY A 187 -4.87 -2.93 -13.66
N ASN A 188 -5.52 -4.07 -13.94
CA ASN A 188 -4.88 -5.36 -14.20
C ASN A 188 -5.18 -5.93 -15.60
N ASP A 189 -5.43 -5.05 -16.57
CA ASP A 189 -5.92 -5.41 -17.91
C ASP A 189 -4.84 -5.34 -18.99
N ASN A 190 -3.59 -5.00 -18.62
CA ASN A 190 -2.51 -4.68 -19.56
C ASN A 190 -2.96 -3.68 -20.64
N ALA A 191 -3.64 -2.63 -20.21
CA ALA A 191 -4.21 -1.58 -21.04
C ALA A 191 -3.79 -0.19 -20.56
N ASP A 192 -4.18 0.84 -21.31
CA ASP A 192 -3.95 2.23 -20.93
C ASP A 192 -4.83 2.58 -19.71
N ALA A 193 -4.17 2.91 -18.58
CA ALA A 193 -4.77 3.27 -17.31
C ALA A 193 -5.70 4.48 -17.41
N CYS A 194 -5.52 5.35 -18.40
CA CYS A 194 -6.39 6.50 -18.63
C CYS A 194 -7.83 6.10 -18.98
N ASN A 195 -8.06 4.85 -19.41
CA ASN A 195 -9.40 4.31 -19.69
C ASN A 195 -10.09 3.71 -18.45
N TYR A 196 -9.48 3.81 -17.27
CA TYR A 196 -9.95 3.20 -16.03
C TYR A 196 -10.11 4.24 -14.93
N SER A 197 -11.07 4.01 -14.04
CA SER A 197 -11.29 4.85 -12.87
C SER A 197 -11.20 3.98 -11.61
N PRO A 198 -10.56 4.48 -10.54
CA PRO A 198 -10.06 5.84 -10.36
C PRO A 198 -8.64 6.12 -10.89
N ALA A 199 -8.00 5.19 -11.61
CA ALA A 199 -6.64 5.38 -12.16
C ALA A 199 -6.45 6.66 -13.00
N SER A 200 -7.49 7.11 -13.70
CA SER A 200 -7.50 8.35 -14.50
C SER A 200 -7.82 9.63 -13.71
N ALA A 201 -7.98 9.56 -12.38
CA ALA A 201 -8.23 10.73 -11.55
C ALA A 201 -6.96 11.59 -11.43
N ALA A 202 -7.01 12.81 -11.97
CA ALA A 202 -5.83 13.67 -12.15
C ALA A 202 -5.06 14.07 -10.87
N LYS A 203 -5.68 13.98 -9.68
CA LYS A 203 -5.04 14.39 -8.41
C LYS A 203 -4.59 13.21 -7.55
N ALA A 204 -5.04 11.99 -7.85
CA ALA A 204 -4.60 10.81 -7.13
C ALA A 204 -3.27 10.31 -7.67
N THR A 205 -2.54 9.53 -6.85
CA THR A 205 -1.36 8.81 -7.30
C THR A 205 -1.79 7.43 -7.78
N SER A 206 -1.73 7.22 -9.09
CA SER A 206 -2.04 5.96 -9.76
C SER A 206 -0.84 5.03 -9.79
N VAL A 207 -1.03 3.82 -9.28
CA VAL A 207 0.05 2.89 -8.95
C VAL A 207 0.00 1.64 -9.83
N GLY A 208 1.01 1.49 -10.69
CA GLY A 208 1.28 0.29 -11.46
C GLY A 208 2.00 -0.79 -10.65
N SER A 209 2.03 -2.02 -11.17
CA SER A 209 2.61 -3.19 -10.51
C SER A 209 3.92 -3.63 -11.14
N THR A 210 4.89 -4.01 -10.30
CA THR A 210 6.15 -4.64 -10.68
C THR A 210 6.32 -6.02 -10.05
N THR A 211 7.18 -6.82 -10.68
CA THR A 211 7.68 -8.08 -10.14
C THR A 211 8.96 -7.86 -9.32
N PHE A 212 9.41 -8.89 -8.61
CA PHE A 212 10.67 -8.86 -7.86
C PHE A 212 11.91 -8.58 -8.73
N ALA A 213 11.79 -8.75 -10.05
CA ALA A 213 12.87 -8.51 -11.01
C ALA A 213 12.86 -7.07 -11.58
N ASP A 214 12.16 -6.13 -10.94
CA ASP A 214 12.06 -4.72 -11.37
C ASP A 214 11.52 -4.53 -12.79
N VAL A 215 10.64 -5.44 -13.22
CA VAL A 215 9.91 -5.33 -14.48
C VAL A 215 8.44 -5.14 -14.21
N ARG A 216 7.75 -4.38 -15.08
CA ARG A 216 6.29 -4.22 -15.04
C ARG A 216 5.64 -5.61 -15.05
N SER A 217 4.75 -5.85 -14.09
CA SER A 217 3.93 -7.06 -14.07
C SER A 217 3.13 -7.16 -15.36
N SER A 218 3.08 -8.34 -15.97
CA SER A 218 2.46 -8.52 -17.30
C SER A 218 1.00 -8.09 -17.38
N PHE A 219 0.29 -8.12 -16.24
CA PHE A 219 -1.10 -7.68 -16.10
C PHE A 219 -1.25 -6.17 -15.85
N SER A 220 -0.22 -5.46 -15.38
CA SER A 220 -0.37 -4.07 -14.93
C SER A 220 -0.79 -3.17 -16.10
N ASN A 221 -1.77 -2.30 -15.89
CA ASN A 221 -1.99 -1.19 -16.80
C ASN A 221 -0.77 -0.26 -16.89
N TYR A 222 -0.71 0.52 -17.95
CA TYR A 222 0.38 1.42 -18.34
C TYR A 222 -0.17 2.74 -18.87
N GLY A 223 0.71 3.64 -19.33
CA GLY A 223 0.32 4.90 -19.96
C GLY A 223 0.52 6.10 -19.04
N THR A 224 0.11 7.28 -19.52
CA THR A 224 0.40 8.57 -18.86
C THR A 224 -0.39 8.79 -17.56
N CYS A 225 -1.44 8.00 -17.32
CA CYS A 225 -2.20 8.02 -16.06
C CYS A 225 -1.66 7.04 -15.02
N VAL A 226 -0.45 6.48 -15.22
CA VAL A 226 0.29 5.79 -14.16
C VAL A 226 1.38 6.74 -13.70
N ASP A 227 1.42 7.07 -12.42
CA ASP A 227 2.42 7.97 -11.87
C ASP A 227 3.66 7.22 -11.40
N ILE A 228 3.46 6.02 -10.86
CA ILE A 228 4.50 5.26 -10.16
C ILE A 228 4.22 3.76 -10.20
N PHE A 229 5.26 2.95 -10.16
CA PHE A 229 5.16 1.51 -10.00
C PHE A 229 5.69 1.05 -8.64
N ALA A 230 5.00 0.09 -8.04
CA ALA A 230 5.39 -0.52 -6.77
C ALA A 230 5.29 -2.07 -6.83
N PRO A 231 5.86 -2.80 -5.85
CA PRO A 231 5.74 -4.26 -5.77
C PRO A 231 4.30 -4.73 -5.75
N GLY A 232 3.91 -5.55 -6.73
CA GLY A 232 2.52 -6.03 -6.83
C GLY A 232 2.36 -7.44 -7.38
N SER A 233 3.45 -8.16 -7.65
CA SER A 233 3.39 -9.59 -8.00
C SER A 233 3.85 -10.45 -6.82
N SER A 234 3.06 -11.47 -6.47
CA SER A 234 3.38 -12.42 -5.40
C SER A 234 3.67 -11.72 -4.07
N ILE A 235 2.76 -10.86 -3.63
CA ILE A 235 2.86 -10.12 -2.37
C ILE A 235 2.13 -10.90 -1.28
N THR A 236 2.86 -11.24 -0.22
CA THR A 236 2.32 -11.88 0.98
C THR A 236 1.83 -10.83 1.96
N SER A 237 0.61 -10.99 2.48
CA SER A 237 0.04 -10.12 3.51
C SER A 237 -1.05 -10.84 4.31
N THR A 238 -1.68 -10.12 5.24
CA THR A 238 -2.77 -10.60 6.13
C THR A 238 -4.01 -11.04 5.33
N TRP A 239 -4.82 -11.93 5.89
CA TRP A 239 -6.02 -12.49 5.25
C TRP A 239 -7.15 -12.75 6.27
N ILE A 240 -8.37 -13.01 5.78
CA ILE A 240 -9.57 -13.17 6.63
C ILE A 240 -9.76 -14.57 7.25
N GLY A 241 -8.96 -15.57 6.86
CA GLY A 241 -9.15 -16.99 7.23
C GLY A 241 -8.85 -17.34 8.69
N GLY A 242 -8.77 -16.36 9.58
CA GLY A 242 -8.32 -16.48 10.97
C GLY A 242 -7.72 -15.16 11.45
N THR A 243 -7.32 -15.11 12.71
CA THR A 243 -6.69 -13.91 13.30
C THR A 243 -5.20 -13.79 12.94
N ASP A 244 -4.60 -14.81 12.35
CA ASP A 244 -3.19 -14.86 11.92
C ASP A 244 -3.04 -15.34 10.46
N ALA A 245 -4.16 -15.43 9.72
CA ALA A 245 -4.18 -15.95 8.37
C ALA A 245 -3.45 -15.03 7.39
N THR A 246 -2.77 -15.62 6.41
CA THR A 246 -2.02 -14.88 5.39
C THR A 246 -2.32 -15.41 4.00
N ARG A 247 -2.05 -14.60 2.98
CA ARG A 247 -2.19 -15.02 1.58
C ARG A 247 -1.20 -14.29 0.69
N THR A 248 -0.70 -14.98 -0.32
CA THR A 248 0.11 -14.41 -1.40
C THR A 248 -0.77 -14.22 -2.64
N ILE A 249 -0.92 -12.99 -3.10
CA ILE A 249 -1.68 -12.64 -4.31
C ILE A 249 -0.95 -11.56 -5.12
N SER A 250 -1.44 -11.32 -6.34
CA SER A 250 -0.85 -10.39 -7.30
C SER A 250 -1.92 -9.44 -7.83
N GLY A 251 -1.53 -8.19 -8.06
CA GLY A 251 -2.35 -7.14 -8.65
C GLY A 251 -1.74 -5.75 -8.45
N THR A 252 -2.18 -4.76 -9.23
CA THR A 252 -1.97 -3.34 -8.90
C THR A 252 -2.62 -2.98 -7.56
N SER A 253 -3.63 -3.75 -7.15
CA SER A 253 -4.22 -3.73 -5.82
C SER A 253 -3.23 -4.03 -4.68
N MET A 254 -2.16 -4.79 -4.94
CA MET A 254 -1.08 -5.02 -3.97
C MET A 254 0.02 -3.97 -4.07
N ALA A 255 0.19 -3.34 -5.24
CA ALA A 255 1.13 -2.23 -5.43
C ALA A 255 0.64 -0.93 -4.76
N CYS A 256 -0.63 -0.58 -4.95
CA CYS A 256 -1.29 0.58 -4.34
C CYS A 256 -1.01 0.75 -2.83
N PRO A 257 -1.21 -0.26 -1.95
CA PRO A 257 -0.99 -0.11 -0.52
C PRO A 257 0.48 0.09 -0.13
N HIS A 258 1.45 -0.32 -0.97
CA HIS A 258 2.86 0.02 -0.71
C HIS A 258 3.10 1.53 -0.81
N VAL A 259 2.45 2.21 -1.76
CA VAL A 259 2.52 3.67 -1.92
C VAL A 259 1.70 4.37 -0.83
N ALA A 260 0.49 3.89 -0.55
CA ALA A 260 -0.36 4.46 0.50
C ALA A 260 0.34 4.43 1.88
N GLY A 261 0.99 3.31 2.23
CA GLY A 261 1.75 3.17 3.46
C GLY A 261 2.99 4.09 3.54
N ARG A 262 3.43 4.69 2.42
CA ARG A 262 4.60 5.57 2.39
C ARG A 262 4.30 7.07 2.39
N SER A 263 3.01 7.43 2.27
CA SER A 263 2.56 8.82 2.08
C SER A 263 3.18 9.78 3.11
N ASN A 264 3.94 10.77 2.61
CA ASN A 264 4.65 11.85 3.30
C ASN A 264 5.69 11.52 4.39
N PHE A 265 6.11 10.26 4.54
CA PHE A 265 7.10 9.84 5.54
C PHE A 265 8.44 9.43 4.93
N GLU A 266 9.07 10.27 4.11
CA GLU A 266 10.38 10.05 3.47
C GLU A 266 10.34 9.46 2.05
N LEU A 267 10.49 10.35 1.07
CA LEU A 267 10.89 10.01 -0.30
C LEU A 267 12.39 9.70 -0.34
N LYS A 268 12.76 8.49 0.09
CA LYS A 268 13.98 7.80 -0.37
C LYS A 268 13.67 6.32 -0.60
N ALA A 269 12.93 6.03 -1.67
CA ALA A 269 12.85 4.68 -2.21
C ALA A 269 12.90 4.65 -3.71
N VAL A 270 13.35 3.50 -4.18
CA VAL A 270 13.36 3.16 -5.59
C VAL A 270 12.01 2.56 -5.93
N PHE A 271 11.07 3.44 -6.23
CA PHE A 271 9.96 3.10 -7.10
C PHE A 271 10.37 3.37 -8.54
N ILE A 272 9.84 2.58 -9.47
CA ILE A 272 10.02 2.88 -10.89
C ILE A 272 9.02 3.98 -11.22
N ILE A 273 9.51 5.19 -11.47
CA ILE A 273 8.69 6.32 -11.93
C ILE A 273 8.33 6.05 -13.39
N ALA A 274 7.06 6.28 -13.75
CA ALA A 274 6.54 6.05 -15.10
C ALA A 274 7.03 7.11 -16.10
#